data_AF-Q5I3R2-F1
#
_entry.id   AF-Q5I3R2-F1
#
_cell.length_a   1.000
_cell.length_b   1.000
_cell.length_c   1.000
_cell.angle_alpha   90.00
_cell.angle_beta   90.00
_cell.angle_gamma   90.00
#
_symmetry.space_group_name_H-M   'P 1'
#
loop_
_entity.id
_entity.type
_entity.pdbx_description
1 polymer ?
#
loop_
_entity_poly.entity_id
_entity_poly.type
_entity_poly.pdbx_seq_one_letter_code
_entity_poly.pdbx_strand_id
1 'polypeptide(L)'
;MQLPRPDLRLFARRAALPLLAASTLAAAFGAASPALAAGNRVAGMAGPKSGASSAYVQDGWLYTHTHTATGEPLVTATNGAAAAGVIPVGDSRVYGAVFDKGRKLTVNQWQAVLSMDAYPENGTTNYQEVGPWRYGEVDYEAAQGISDYRGDTFGPVGVTTVGDFPDYFKKAFAPYVLGKSNATNADMLAWGVQVTGVTAGNFQADDAALDPYPSKSRSDENKRAALTKICGALQSAFDTQQDKYVMSHYAHIDQDKLVPVLNALKGIGFTAFDRYNLVGLAFQVQVNTGSIGSISAFSSVKSAGNCGSLSAETCFATYLTDQYIRWLKSSSLGDDPDNCWRASMALDIYKKDPTMGSVSVVNQVINASYPGNSGKCPTSGIKWSKNMSWQ
;
A
#
# COMPACT_ATOMS: atom_id res chain seq x y z
N MET A 1 -11.56 7.93 -12.05
CA MET A 1 -11.87 6.51 -11.85
C MET A 1 -10.60 5.78 -11.44
N GLN A 2 -10.49 5.49 -10.14
CA GLN A 2 -9.36 4.73 -9.58
C GLN A 2 -9.78 3.26 -9.56
N LEU A 3 -9.26 2.44 -10.49
CA LEU A 3 -9.42 0.98 -10.47
C LEU A 3 -8.83 0.40 -9.17
N PRO A 4 -9.34 -0.75 -8.67
CA PRO A 4 -8.84 -1.40 -7.47
C PRO A 4 -7.35 -1.64 -7.52
N ARG A 5 -6.78 -1.78 -6.33
CA ARG A 5 -5.35 -2.02 -6.22
C ARG A 5 -4.95 -3.40 -6.73
N PRO A 6 -3.67 -3.53 -7.12
CA PRO A 6 -2.99 -4.81 -7.22
C PRO A 6 -3.31 -5.81 -6.11
N ASP A 7 -3.85 -6.99 -6.44
CA ASP A 7 -3.69 -8.18 -5.59
C ASP A 7 -2.23 -8.67 -5.77
N LEU A 8 -1.42 -8.55 -4.70
CA LEU A 8 0.00 -8.90 -4.71
C LEU A 8 0.26 -10.42 -4.83
N ARG A 9 -0.79 -11.28 -4.87
CA ARG A 9 -0.66 -12.75 -4.86
C ARG A 9 -0.92 -13.49 -6.18
N LEU A 10 -1.30 -12.83 -7.28
CA LEU A 10 -1.71 -13.51 -8.52
C LEU A 10 -0.60 -14.32 -9.24
N PHE A 11 0.64 -14.34 -8.72
CA PHE A 11 1.79 -15.05 -9.31
C PHE A 11 1.82 -16.59 -9.10
N ALA A 12 0.95 -17.18 -8.26
CA ALA A 12 1.08 -18.59 -7.90
C ALA A 12 0.59 -19.62 -8.95
N ARG A 13 -0.10 -19.22 -10.05
CA ARG A 13 -0.76 -20.19 -10.94
C ARG A 13 -0.06 -20.56 -12.25
N ARG A 14 1.10 -19.98 -12.60
CA ARG A 14 1.75 -20.30 -13.90
C ARG A 14 3.24 -20.66 -13.90
N ALA A 15 3.91 -20.69 -12.75
CA ALA A 15 5.31 -21.13 -12.67
C ALA A 15 5.46 -22.45 -11.87
N ALA A 16 4.72 -23.48 -12.26
CA ALA A 16 5.03 -24.84 -11.80
C ALA A 16 6.08 -25.45 -12.74
N LEU A 17 7.37 -25.25 -12.42
CA LEU A 17 8.43 -26.20 -12.77
C LEU A 17 9.12 -26.66 -11.48
N PRO A 18 9.40 -27.96 -11.31
CA PRO A 18 9.86 -28.51 -10.04
C PRO A 18 11.35 -28.19 -9.86
N LEU A 19 11.73 -27.43 -8.83
CA LEU A 19 13.12 -27.39 -8.37
C LEU A 19 13.26 -28.26 -7.12
N LEU A 20 14.12 -29.27 -7.24
CA LEU A 20 14.61 -30.10 -6.15
C LEU A 20 15.25 -29.22 -5.06
N ALA A 21 14.79 -29.36 -3.83
CA ALA A 21 15.41 -28.78 -2.66
C ALA A 21 16.76 -29.46 -2.38
N ALA A 22 17.85 -28.69 -2.41
CA ALA A 22 19.10 -29.06 -1.77
C ALA A 22 19.27 -28.18 -0.52
N SER A 23 18.98 -28.76 0.64
CA SER A 23 19.20 -28.15 1.95
C SER A 23 20.66 -28.28 2.36
N THR A 24 21.37 -27.18 2.55
CA THR A 24 22.65 -27.16 3.28
C THR A 24 22.56 -26.28 4.51
N LEU A 25 22.70 -26.95 5.65
CA LEU A 25 22.91 -26.44 6.99
C LEU A 25 24.26 -25.71 7.06
N ALA A 26 24.33 -24.51 7.63
CA ALA A 26 25.61 -23.92 8.03
C ALA A 26 25.49 -23.24 9.40
N ALA A 27 26.21 -23.82 10.35
CA ALA A 27 26.35 -23.42 11.73
C ALA A 27 27.21 -22.15 11.90
N ALA A 28 27.02 -21.52 13.05
CA ALA A 28 27.70 -20.33 13.53
C ALA A 28 29.24 -20.44 13.55
N PHE A 29 29.94 -19.35 13.20
CA PHE A 29 31.21 -18.93 13.83
C PHE A 29 31.37 -17.41 13.71
N GLY A 30 31.82 -16.79 14.81
CA GLY A 30 31.94 -15.34 14.96
C GLY A 30 33.27 -14.74 14.51
N ALA A 31 33.24 -13.40 14.42
CA ALA A 31 34.29 -12.39 14.57
C ALA A 31 35.65 -12.59 13.86
N ALA A 32 35.94 -11.71 12.89
CA ALA A 32 37.09 -10.79 12.92
C ALA A 32 37.17 -9.97 11.61
N SER A 33 37.30 -8.65 11.72
CA SER A 33 37.96 -7.81 10.70
C SER A 33 39.45 -7.76 11.01
N PRO A 34 40.32 -7.64 9.99
CA PRO A 34 41.07 -6.39 9.88
C PRO A 34 41.26 -5.90 8.42
N ALA A 35 41.75 -4.66 8.33
CA ALA A 35 41.93 -3.85 7.13
C ALA A 35 43.34 -3.96 6.49
N LEU A 36 43.44 -3.35 5.29
CA LEU A 36 44.61 -2.88 4.52
C LEU A 36 45.40 -3.86 3.63
N ALA A 37 45.45 -3.58 2.32
CA ALA A 37 46.56 -2.89 1.65
C ALA A 37 46.31 -2.67 0.14
N ALA A 38 46.82 -1.56 -0.39
CA ALA A 38 46.73 -1.12 -1.78
C ALA A 38 47.78 -1.77 -2.71
N GLY A 39 47.50 -1.87 -4.02
CA GLY A 39 48.55 -2.06 -5.03
C GLY A 39 48.12 -2.57 -6.41
N ASN A 40 48.19 -1.66 -7.39
CA ASN A 40 48.36 -1.82 -8.85
C ASN A 40 47.21 -2.17 -9.81
N ARG A 41 47.14 -1.30 -10.84
CA ARG A 41 46.27 -1.33 -12.03
C ARG A 41 46.67 -2.44 -13.00
N VAL A 42 45.69 -3.13 -13.57
CA VAL A 42 45.73 -3.70 -14.93
C VAL A 42 44.42 -3.38 -15.65
N ALA A 43 44.56 -3.05 -16.92
CA ALA A 43 43.54 -2.52 -17.81
C ALA A 43 42.44 -3.52 -18.20
N GLY A 44 41.27 -2.97 -18.53
CA GLY A 44 40.36 -3.51 -19.54
C GLY A 44 39.54 -4.74 -19.16
N MET A 45 38.44 -4.53 -18.43
CA MET A 45 37.27 -5.42 -18.54
C MET A 45 36.02 -4.55 -18.69
N ALA A 46 35.31 -4.78 -19.80
CA ALA A 46 34.00 -4.22 -20.07
C ALA A 46 33.09 -4.44 -18.84
N GLY A 47 32.53 -3.34 -18.31
CA GLY A 47 31.64 -3.41 -17.16
C GLY A 47 30.44 -4.32 -17.45
N PRO A 48 30.05 -5.22 -16.54
CA PRO A 48 28.82 -5.98 -16.70
C PRO A 48 27.64 -5.01 -16.72
N LYS A 49 26.75 -5.21 -17.71
CA LYS A 49 25.47 -4.51 -17.86
C LYS A 49 24.70 -4.55 -16.53
N SER A 50 24.22 -3.39 -16.09
CA SER A 50 23.41 -3.23 -14.89
C SER A 50 22.12 -4.06 -14.98
N GLY A 51 22.14 -5.25 -14.39
CA GLY A 51 20.97 -6.11 -14.27
C GLY A 51 19.97 -5.52 -13.28
N ALA A 52 18.72 -5.37 -13.70
CA ALA A 52 17.64 -4.84 -12.90
C ALA A 52 17.51 -5.62 -11.58
N SER A 53 17.52 -4.89 -10.46
CA SER A 53 17.20 -5.46 -9.15
C SER A 53 15.69 -5.33 -8.96
N SER A 54 14.99 -6.43 -8.69
CA SER A 54 13.55 -6.45 -8.41
C SER A 54 13.30 -7.20 -7.10
N ALA A 55 12.22 -6.88 -6.40
CA ALA A 55 11.83 -7.58 -5.20
C ALA A 55 10.32 -7.86 -5.21
N TYR A 56 9.93 -9.06 -4.80
CA TYR A 56 8.52 -9.45 -4.65
C TYR A 56 8.33 -10.30 -3.39
N VAL A 57 7.10 -10.33 -2.88
CA VAL A 57 6.74 -11.14 -1.70
C VAL A 57 5.87 -12.29 -2.14
N GLN A 58 6.20 -13.51 -1.73
CA GLN A 58 5.39 -14.69 -1.95
C GLN A 58 5.40 -15.56 -0.68
N ASP A 59 4.23 -15.99 -0.22
CA ASP A 59 4.06 -16.91 0.91
C ASP A 59 4.78 -16.48 2.22
N GLY A 60 4.88 -15.17 2.48
CA GLY A 60 5.58 -14.62 3.65
C GLY A 60 7.11 -14.55 3.51
N TRP A 61 7.62 -14.70 2.29
CA TRP A 61 9.03 -14.58 1.94
C TRP A 61 9.25 -13.38 1.02
N LEU A 62 10.26 -12.57 1.36
CA LEU A 62 10.78 -11.54 0.47
C LEU A 62 11.81 -12.17 -0.47
N TYR A 63 11.52 -12.15 -1.77
CA TYR A 63 12.43 -12.54 -2.83
C TYR A 63 13.09 -11.29 -3.39
N THR A 64 14.42 -11.27 -3.40
CA THR A 64 15.22 -10.20 -4.00
C THR A 64 16.04 -10.77 -5.14
N HIS A 65 15.86 -10.18 -6.32
CA HIS A 65 16.71 -10.40 -7.47
C HIS A 65 17.87 -9.43 -7.41
N THR A 66 19.06 -9.99 -7.24
CA THR A 66 20.33 -9.28 -7.33
C THR A 66 21.20 -9.96 -8.38
N HIS A 67 22.37 -9.37 -8.64
CA HIS A 67 23.39 -9.98 -9.50
C HIS A 67 24.66 -10.13 -8.67
N THR A 68 25.37 -11.24 -8.82
CA THR A 68 26.69 -11.42 -8.20
C THR A 68 27.69 -10.42 -8.78
N ALA A 69 28.86 -10.28 -8.15
CA ALA A 69 29.95 -9.45 -8.68
C ALA A 69 30.42 -9.88 -10.09
N THR A 70 30.12 -11.11 -10.51
CA THR A 70 30.39 -11.64 -11.85
C THR A 70 29.21 -11.52 -12.82
N GLY A 71 28.08 -10.93 -12.38
CA GLY A 71 26.89 -10.69 -13.21
C GLY A 71 25.88 -11.85 -13.25
N GLU A 72 26.05 -12.89 -12.43
CA GLU A 72 25.12 -14.02 -12.38
C GLU A 72 23.85 -13.65 -11.60
N PRO A 73 22.65 -14.05 -12.05
CA PRO A 73 21.41 -13.76 -11.33
C PRO A 73 21.39 -14.50 -9.99
N LEU A 74 21.12 -13.77 -8.91
CA LEU A 74 20.98 -14.28 -7.56
C LEU A 74 19.58 -13.97 -7.04
N VAL A 75 18.85 -15.00 -6.63
CA VAL A 75 17.57 -14.85 -5.92
C VAL A 75 17.80 -15.14 -4.45
N THR A 76 17.64 -14.13 -3.60
CA THR A 76 17.68 -14.33 -2.14
C THR A 76 16.26 -14.33 -1.61
N ALA A 77 15.85 -15.43 -1.00
CA ALA A 77 14.57 -15.57 -0.30
C ALA A 77 14.81 -15.40 1.20
N THR A 78 14.10 -14.45 1.82
CA THR A 78 14.19 -14.20 3.27
C THR A 78 12.82 -14.45 3.91
N ASN A 79 12.74 -15.35 4.89
CA ASN A 79 11.51 -15.60 5.64
C ASN A 79 11.32 -14.49 6.68
N GLY A 80 10.19 -13.79 6.63
CA GLY A 80 9.87 -12.74 7.60
C GLY A 80 9.66 -13.23 9.04
N ALA A 81 9.55 -14.54 9.29
CA ALA A 81 9.20 -15.10 10.60
C ALA A 81 10.23 -14.87 11.74
N ALA A 82 11.35 -14.18 11.47
CA ALA A 82 12.30 -13.76 12.50
C ALA A 82 12.87 -12.34 12.30
N ALA A 83 12.38 -11.58 11.32
CA ALA A 83 12.85 -10.21 11.07
C ALA A 83 11.99 -9.19 11.85
N ALA A 84 12.65 -8.22 12.49
CA ALA A 84 11.93 -7.11 13.11
C ALA A 84 11.11 -6.36 12.03
N GLY A 85 9.81 -6.19 12.28
CA GLY A 85 8.96 -5.36 11.44
C GLY A 85 9.34 -3.88 11.52
N VAL A 86 8.73 -3.06 10.66
CA VAL A 86 8.88 -1.59 10.74
C VAL A 86 8.26 -1.03 12.03
N ILE A 87 8.57 0.22 12.37
CA ILE A 87 8.02 0.89 13.55
C ILE A 87 6.48 0.85 13.56
N PRO A 88 5.84 0.43 14.68
CA PRO A 88 4.39 0.32 14.76
C PRO A 88 3.72 1.69 14.81
N VAL A 89 2.40 1.72 14.57
CA VAL A 89 1.61 2.95 14.76
C VAL A 89 1.71 3.50 16.19
N GLY A 90 1.86 2.63 17.19
CA GLY A 90 2.03 3.01 18.59
C GLY A 90 3.40 3.61 18.95
N ASP A 91 4.35 3.65 18.01
CA ASP A 91 5.61 4.37 18.23
C ASP A 91 5.34 5.87 18.44
N SER A 92 6.03 6.47 19.40
CA SER A 92 5.92 7.89 19.76
C SER A 92 6.14 8.87 18.60
N ARG A 93 6.84 8.42 17.54
CA ARG A 93 7.12 9.21 16.33
C ARG A 93 5.99 9.13 15.31
N VAL A 94 5.07 8.18 15.46
CA VAL A 94 3.98 7.90 14.50
C VAL A 94 2.67 8.48 15.00
N TYR A 95 2.01 7.80 15.94
CA TYR A 95 0.67 8.16 16.42
C TYR A 95 0.65 9.50 17.17
N GLY A 96 -0.26 10.38 16.77
CA GLY A 96 -0.40 11.72 17.35
C GLY A 96 0.72 12.69 16.94
N ALA A 97 1.68 12.26 16.11
CA ALA A 97 2.79 13.06 15.62
C ALA A 97 2.70 13.28 14.11
N VAL A 98 2.87 12.22 13.31
CA VAL A 98 2.75 12.28 11.84
C VAL A 98 1.48 11.62 11.33
N PHE A 99 0.87 10.74 12.14
CA PHE A 99 -0.33 9.98 11.81
C PHE A 99 -1.39 10.11 12.91
N ASP A 100 -2.64 10.37 12.51
CA ASP A 100 -3.77 10.69 13.38
C ASP A 100 -3.40 11.72 14.46
N LYS A 101 -2.95 12.89 14.00
CA LYS A 101 -2.56 14.01 14.87
C LYS A 101 -3.69 14.44 15.80
N GLY A 102 -4.94 14.28 15.35
CA GLY A 102 -6.15 14.58 16.11
C GLY A 102 -6.58 13.50 17.08
N ARG A 103 -5.88 12.36 17.13
CA ARG A 103 -6.17 11.20 18.00
C ARG A 103 -7.63 10.80 17.96
N LYS A 104 -8.18 10.71 16.73
CA LYS A 104 -9.58 10.35 16.51
C LYS A 104 -9.85 8.89 16.82
N LEU A 105 -8.85 8.04 16.60
CA LEU A 105 -8.82 6.66 17.04
C LEU A 105 -7.71 6.50 18.07
N THR A 106 -7.81 5.47 18.91
CA THR A 106 -6.74 5.07 19.84
C THR A 106 -5.67 4.25 19.12
N VAL A 107 -4.52 4.07 19.75
CA VAL A 107 -3.44 3.19 19.24
C VAL A 107 -3.94 1.76 18.99
N ASN A 108 -4.73 1.19 19.90
CA ASN A 108 -5.25 -0.17 19.76
C ASN A 108 -6.25 -0.29 18.61
N GLN A 109 -7.08 0.74 18.40
CA GLN A 109 -7.96 0.81 17.22
C GLN A 109 -7.15 0.86 15.94
N TRP A 110 -6.09 1.67 15.88
CA TRP A 110 -5.22 1.69 14.70
C TRP A 110 -4.50 0.38 14.47
N GLN A 111 -4.01 -0.28 15.52
CA GLN A 111 -3.42 -1.61 15.39
C GLN A 111 -4.41 -2.59 14.76
N ALA A 112 -5.65 -2.63 15.24
CA ALA A 112 -6.68 -3.52 14.70
C ALA A 112 -7.05 -3.16 13.24
N VAL A 113 -7.25 -1.89 12.93
CA VAL A 113 -7.65 -1.43 11.59
C VAL A 113 -6.53 -1.67 10.56
N LEU A 114 -5.27 -1.33 10.87
CA LEU A 114 -4.15 -1.55 9.96
C LEU A 114 -3.87 -3.06 9.77
N SER A 115 -3.97 -3.85 10.85
CA SER A 115 -3.89 -5.31 10.74
C SER A 115 -5.01 -5.91 9.90
N MET A 116 -6.23 -5.40 10.01
CA MET A 116 -7.37 -5.85 9.21
C MET A 116 -7.14 -5.53 7.73
N ASP A 117 -6.74 -4.30 7.41
CA ASP A 117 -6.53 -3.82 6.05
C ASP A 117 -5.37 -4.55 5.35
N ALA A 118 -4.34 -4.92 6.09
CA ALA A 118 -3.22 -5.69 5.55
C ALA A 118 -3.61 -7.11 5.11
N TYR A 119 -4.70 -7.68 5.62
CA TYR A 119 -5.05 -9.06 5.31
C TYR A 119 -5.51 -9.26 3.85
N PRO A 120 -6.48 -8.54 3.29
CA PRO A 120 -6.80 -8.66 1.87
C PRO A 120 -5.61 -8.36 0.95
N GLU A 121 -4.78 -7.38 1.30
CA GLU A 121 -3.68 -6.89 0.44
C GLU A 121 -2.45 -7.80 0.44
N ASN A 122 -2.09 -8.34 1.62
CA ASN A 122 -0.83 -9.08 1.82
C ASN A 122 -1.07 -10.53 2.28
N GLY A 123 -2.32 -10.86 2.63
CA GLY A 123 -2.77 -12.12 3.24
C GLY A 123 -2.11 -12.46 4.56
N THR A 124 -1.79 -11.42 5.32
CA THR A 124 -1.37 -11.47 6.71
C THR A 124 -1.93 -10.26 7.44
N THR A 125 -2.22 -10.39 8.74
CA THR A 125 -2.60 -9.26 9.60
C THR A 125 -1.39 -8.54 10.19
N ASN A 126 -0.18 -9.01 9.88
CA ASN A 126 1.07 -8.35 10.26
C ASN A 126 1.38 -7.17 9.32
N TYR A 127 0.71 -6.04 9.52
CA TYR A 127 0.90 -4.83 8.72
C TYR A 127 2.31 -4.23 8.81
N GLN A 128 3.14 -4.67 9.78
CA GLN A 128 4.51 -4.20 9.98
C GLN A 128 5.56 -5.01 9.22
N GLU A 129 5.16 -6.06 8.48
CA GLU A 129 6.09 -6.85 7.69
C GLU A 129 6.84 -5.98 6.68
N VAL A 130 8.18 -6.05 6.65
CA VAL A 130 9.01 -5.11 5.89
C VAL A 130 8.81 -5.18 4.38
N GLY A 131 8.35 -6.32 3.85
CA GLY A 131 8.16 -6.56 2.41
C GLY A 131 7.26 -5.48 1.76
N PRO A 132 5.99 -5.36 2.18
CA PRO A 132 5.09 -4.30 1.69
C PRO A 132 5.62 -2.86 1.86
N TRP A 133 6.42 -2.58 2.87
CA TRP A 133 6.97 -1.22 3.08
C TRP A 133 8.12 -0.88 2.14
N ARG A 134 8.95 -1.87 1.80
CA ARG A 134 10.04 -1.73 0.82
C ARG A 134 9.60 -2.05 -0.60
N TYR A 135 8.36 -2.50 -0.80
CA TYR A 135 7.81 -2.85 -2.11
C TYR A 135 7.89 -1.67 -3.07
N GLY A 136 8.30 -1.97 -4.30
CA GLY A 136 8.34 -1.05 -5.43
C GLY A 136 8.38 -1.86 -6.71
N GLU A 137 7.38 -1.67 -7.56
CA GLU A 137 7.22 -2.40 -8.81
C GLU A 137 7.00 -1.44 -9.98
N VAL A 138 7.74 -1.71 -11.06
CA VAL A 138 7.68 -0.93 -12.29
C VAL A 138 6.53 -1.43 -13.15
N ASP A 139 5.53 -0.58 -13.32
CA ASP A 139 4.40 -0.79 -14.22
C ASP A 139 3.59 -2.05 -13.88
N TYR A 140 3.16 -2.15 -12.61
CA TYR A 140 2.34 -3.25 -12.11
C TYR A 140 1.17 -3.55 -13.05
N GLU A 141 0.48 -2.51 -13.52
CA GLU A 141 -0.69 -2.68 -14.39
C GLU A 141 -0.35 -3.48 -15.65
N ALA A 142 0.81 -3.25 -16.28
CA ALA A 142 1.21 -3.98 -17.47
C ALA A 142 1.49 -5.46 -17.16
N ALA A 143 2.12 -5.73 -16.01
CA ALA A 143 2.40 -7.09 -15.56
C ALA A 143 1.12 -7.90 -15.33
N GLN A 144 0.01 -7.23 -14.99
CA GLN A 144 -1.30 -7.84 -14.80
C GLN A 144 -2.23 -7.75 -16.02
N GLY A 145 -1.81 -7.14 -17.13
CA GLY A 145 -2.67 -6.91 -18.29
C GLY A 145 -3.77 -5.86 -18.06
N ILE A 146 -3.59 -4.96 -17.09
CA ILE A 146 -4.44 -3.80 -16.86
C ILE A 146 -4.05 -2.69 -17.83
N SER A 147 -5.03 -2.11 -18.52
CA SER A 147 -4.79 -1.09 -19.57
C SER A 147 -4.29 0.24 -19.03
N ASP A 148 -4.70 0.61 -17.81
CA ASP A 148 -4.26 1.83 -17.14
C ASP A 148 -2.74 1.85 -16.98
N TYR A 149 -2.17 3.06 -16.98
CA TYR A 149 -0.76 3.29 -16.75
C TYR A 149 -0.59 4.17 -15.52
N ARG A 150 0.09 3.65 -14.49
CA ARG A 150 0.32 4.37 -13.23
C ARG A 150 1.81 4.59 -12.90
N GLY A 151 2.70 4.18 -13.80
CA GLY A 151 4.15 4.27 -13.59
C GLY A 151 4.62 3.23 -12.58
N ASP A 152 5.28 3.66 -11.51
CA ASP A 152 5.70 2.79 -10.43
C ASP A 152 4.62 2.71 -9.35
N THR A 153 4.43 1.53 -8.75
CA THR A 153 3.60 1.35 -7.54
C THR A 153 4.50 0.94 -6.37
N PHE A 154 4.40 1.62 -5.23
CA PHE A 154 5.30 1.37 -4.10
C PHE A 154 4.70 1.63 -2.71
N GLY A 155 5.34 1.06 -1.69
CA GLY A 155 4.97 1.19 -0.28
C GLY A 155 3.70 0.44 0.12
N PRO A 156 3.33 0.51 1.41
CA PRO A 156 2.28 -0.34 2.00
C PRO A 156 0.88 0.01 1.49
N VAL A 157 0.72 1.18 0.88
CA VAL A 157 -0.54 1.64 0.32
C VAL A 157 -0.44 1.96 -1.18
N GLY A 158 0.49 1.34 -1.91
CA GLY A 158 0.57 1.41 -3.36
C GLY A 158 0.48 2.83 -3.93
N VAL A 159 1.36 3.72 -3.45
CA VAL A 159 1.52 5.07 -4.01
C VAL A 159 1.98 4.93 -5.45
N THR A 160 1.42 5.72 -6.37
CA THR A 160 1.75 5.63 -7.80
C THR A 160 2.37 6.90 -8.36
N THR A 161 3.45 6.76 -9.14
CA THR A 161 4.17 7.92 -9.71
C THR A 161 3.34 8.77 -10.66
N VAL A 162 2.34 8.15 -11.31
CA VAL A 162 1.21 8.83 -11.95
C VAL A 162 -0.01 8.62 -11.04
N GLY A 163 -0.42 9.65 -10.32
CA GLY A 163 -1.44 9.57 -9.28
C GLY A 163 -1.07 10.39 -8.04
N ASP A 164 -0.96 9.73 -6.89
CA ASP A 164 -0.78 10.39 -5.59
C ASP A 164 0.70 10.67 -5.22
N PHE A 165 1.66 10.28 -6.07
CA PHE A 165 3.08 10.54 -5.82
C PHE A 165 3.46 12.01 -5.65
N PRO A 166 2.96 12.99 -6.43
CA PRO A 166 3.32 14.38 -6.21
C PRO A 166 2.99 14.86 -4.80
N ASP A 167 1.85 14.45 -4.27
CA ASP A 167 1.46 14.75 -2.89
C ASP A 167 2.30 13.99 -1.87
N TYR A 168 2.56 12.70 -2.09
CA TYR A 168 3.49 11.91 -1.29
C TYR A 168 4.88 12.58 -1.25
N PHE A 169 5.41 13.00 -2.40
CA PHE A 169 6.73 13.62 -2.49
C PHE A 169 6.77 14.93 -1.71
N LYS A 170 5.85 15.86 -2.01
CA LYS A 170 5.87 17.22 -1.48
C LYS A 170 5.56 17.28 0.02
N LYS A 171 4.61 16.47 0.48
CA LYS A 171 4.03 16.58 1.83
C LYS A 171 4.48 15.49 2.80
N ALA A 172 5.19 14.46 2.30
CA ALA A 172 5.70 13.37 3.13
C ALA A 172 7.18 13.06 2.86
N PHE A 173 7.55 12.54 1.68
CA PHE A 173 8.91 12.07 1.42
C PHE A 173 9.95 13.19 1.58
N ALA A 174 9.75 14.34 0.93
CA ALA A 174 10.71 15.43 1.00
C ALA A 174 10.89 16.00 2.43
N PRO A 175 9.82 16.27 3.21
CA PRO A 175 9.98 16.71 4.60
C PRO A 175 10.67 15.70 5.53
N TYR A 176 10.32 14.41 5.45
CA TYR A 176 10.81 13.42 6.42
C TYR A 176 12.13 12.76 6.03
N VAL A 177 12.33 12.47 4.73
CA VAL A 177 13.50 11.72 4.23
C VAL A 177 14.59 12.65 3.70
N LEU A 178 14.19 13.72 3.00
CA LEU A 178 15.14 14.67 2.40
C LEU A 178 15.41 15.90 3.30
N GLY A 179 14.65 16.07 4.38
CA GLY A 179 14.73 17.26 5.25
C GLY A 179 14.32 18.55 4.54
N LYS A 180 13.55 18.47 3.45
CA LYS A 180 13.14 19.60 2.62
C LYS A 180 11.70 19.99 2.95
N SER A 181 11.55 21.09 3.67
CA SER A 181 10.24 21.74 3.86
C SER A 181 9.83 22.53 2.61
N ASN A 182 8.51 22.69 2.40
CA ASN A 182 7.93 23.43 1.27
C ASN A 182 8.39 22.94 -0.12
N ALA A 183 8.52 21.62 -0.27
CA ALA A 183 8.84 21.02 -1.57
C ALA A 183 7.76 21.32 -2.61
N THR A 184 8.20 21.61 -3.83
CA THR A 184 7.37 21.97 -4.98
C THR A 184 7.50 20.95 -6.11
N ASN A 185 6.70 21.10 -7.18
CA ASN A 185 6.85 20.27 -8.38
C ASN A 185 8.22 20.44 -9.05
N ALA A 186 8.85 21.62 -8.88
CA ALA A 186 10.21 21.85 -9.38
C ALA A 186 11.26 21.06 -8.56
N ASP A 187 11.10 20.97 -7.24
CA ASP A 187 11.96 20.12 -6.41
C ASP A 187 11.75 18.62 -6.75
N MET A 188 10.51 18.23 -7.02
CA MET A 188 10.17 16.86 -7.46
C MET A 188 10.80 16.53 -8.82
N LEU A 189 10.73 17.45 -9.79
CA LEU A 189 11.39 17.32 -11.08
C LEU A 189 12.91 17.19 -10.92
N ALA A 190 13.51 18.06 -10.10
CA ALA A 190 14.95 18.02 -9.84
C ALA A 190 15.38 16.68 -9.23
N TRP A 191 14.60 16.14 -8.29
CA TRP A 191 14.82 14.81 -7.73
C TRP A 191 14.71 13.72 -8.80
N GLY A 192 13.65 13.74 -9.63
CA GLY A 192 13.46 12.78 -10.72
C GLY A 192 14.63 12.79 -11.71
N VAL A 193 15.09 13.98 -12.11
CA VAL A 193 16.28 14.15 -12.96
C VAL A 193 17.53 13.58 -12.29
N GLN A 194 17.75 13.88 -11.00
CA GLN A 194 18.93 13.43 -10.26
C GLN A 194 19.01 11.91 -10.15
N VAL A 195 17.91 11.23 -9.80
CA VAL A 195 17.93 9.77 -9.57
C VAL A 195 17.92 8.98 -10.87
N THR A 196 17.34 9.51 -11.94
CA THR A 196 17.25 8.80 -13.23
C THR A 196 18.40 9.12 -14.18
N GLY A 197 18.92 10.35 -14.15
CA GLY A 197 19.81 10.91 -15.18
C GLY A 197 19.08 11.35 -16.45
N VAL A 198 17.74 11.30 -16.48
CA VAL A 198 16.93 11.80 -17.60
C VAL A 198 16.82 13.31 -17.52
N THR A 199 16.93 14.01 -18.64
CA THR A 199 16.87 15.48 -18.68
C THR A 199 15.48 16.01 -18.31
N ALA A 200 15.43 17.19 -17.67
CA ALA A 200 14.19 17.79 -17.16
C ALA A 200 13.08 17.93 -18.23
N GLY A 201 13.43 18.28 -19.47
CA GLY A 201 12.47 18.42 -20.57
C GLY A 201 11.81 17.11 -21.02
N ASN A 202 12.29 15.96 -20.54
CA ASN A 202 11.71 14.65 -20.81
C ASN A 202 10.87 14.12 -19.63
N PHE A 203 10.53 14.94 -18.65
CA PHE A 203 9.60 14.57 -17.58
C PHE A 203 8.27 15.29 -17.71
N GLN A 204 7.19 14.60 -17.37
CA GLN A 204 6.02 15.26 -16.78
C GLN A 204 6.27 15.35 -15.27
N ALA A 205 6.17 16.56 -14.71
CA ALA A 205 6.36 16.80 -13.28
C ALA A 205 5.39 17.90 -12.81
N ASP A 206 4.17 17.49 -12.49
CA ASP A 206 3.07 18.36 -12.08
C ASP A 206 2.32 17.75 -10.88
N ASP A 207 1.14 18.27 -10.57
CA ASP A 207 0.34 17.78 -9.43
C ASP A 207 -0.28 16.40 -9.67
N ALA A 208 -0.25 15.88 -10.91
CA ALA A 208 -0.80 14.58 -11.28
C ALA A 208 0.26 13.50 -11.47
N ALA A 209 1.50 13.86 -11.83
CA ALA A 209 2.53 12.86 -12.10
C ALA A 209 3.98 13.36 -11.92
N LEU A 210 4.86 12.41 -11.58
CA LEU A 210 6.29 12.43 -11.93
C LEU A 210 6.58 11.25 -12.87
N ASP A 211 6.61 11.50 -14.19
CA ASP A 211 6.75 10.44 -15.19
C ASP A 211 7.89 10.74 -16.19
N PRO A 212 8.93 9.89 -16.27
CA PRO A 212 9.95 10.01 -17.31
C PRO A 212 9.39 9.59 -18.67
N TYR A 213 9.68 10.37 -19.69
CA TYR A 213 9.27 10.17 -21.08
C TYR A 213 7.76 9.91 -21.24
N PRO A 214 6.89 10.88 -20.90
CA PRO A 214 5.43 10.68 -20.90
C PRO A 214 4.85 10.34 -22.29
N SER A 215 5.54 10.71 -23.37
CA SER A 215 5.11 10.42 -24.75
C SER A 215 5.62 9.09 -25.32
N LYS A 216 6.51 8.38 -24.59
CA LYS A 216 7.03 7.08 -25.02
C LYS A 216 6.08 5.96 -24.58
N SER A 217 6.13 4.84 -25.31
CA SER A 217 5.46 3.60 -24.88
C SER A 217 5.87 3.23 -23.46
N ARG A 218 4.92 2.76 -22.64
CA ARG A 218 5.19 2.21 -21.30
C ARG A 218 6.21 1.06 -21.31
N SER A 219 6.35 0.37 -22.44
CA SER A 219 7.33 -0.70 -22.66
C SER A 219 8.68 -0.24 -23.24
N ASP A 220 8.88 1.05 -23.52
CA ASP A 220 10.17 1.58 -24.00
C ASP A 220 11.27 1.32 -22.95
N GLU A 221 12.40 0.81 -23.41
CA GLU A 221 13.52 0.40 -22.56
C GLU A 221 14.04 1.54 -21.68
N ASN A 222 14.13 2.76 -22.23
CA ASN A 222 14.63 3.92 -21.48
C ASN A 222 13.60 4.41 -20.46
N LYS A 223 12.31 4.35 -20.80
CA LYS A 223 11.23 4.67 -19.86
C LYS A 223 11.22 3.69 -18.69
N ARG A 224 11.26 2.38 -18.97
CA ARG A 224 11.34 1.33 -17.93
C ARG A 224 12.61 1.44 -17.08
N ALA A 225 13.75 1.77 -17.67
CA ALA A 225 15.00 1.97 -16.94
C ALA A 225 14.92 3.19 -15.99
N ALA A 226 14.31 4.29 -16.43
CA ALA A 226 14.11 5.47 -15.59
C ALA A 226 13.15 5.18 -14.41
N LEU A 227 12.04 4.50 -14.67
CA LEU A 227 11.11 4.01 -13.63
C LEU A 227 11.81 3.07 -12.63
N THR A 228 12.59 2.11 -13.12
CA THR A 228 13.41 1.23 -12.26
C THR A 228 14.33 2.02 -11.32
N LYS A 229 14.94 3.11 -11.80
CA LYS A 229 15.80 3.96 -10.97
C LYS A 229 15.02 4.74 -9.91
N ILE A 230 13.79 5.17 -10.21
CA ILE A 230 12.90 5.80 -9.23
C ILE A 230 12.58 4.80 -8.11
N CYS A 231 12.13 3.58 -8.46
CA CYS A 231 11.95 2.49 -7.50
C CYS A 231 13.21 2.23 -6.66
N GLY A 232 14.37 2.11 -7.30
CA GLY A 232 15.65 1.89 -6.62
C GLY A 232 16.02 3.01 -5.64
N ALA A 233 15.72 4.27 -5.97
CA ALA A 233 15.97 5.40 -5.08
C ALA A 233 15.05 5.40 -3.85
N LEU A 234 13.78 5.03 -4.01
CA LEU A 234 12.83 4.89 -2.90
C LEU A 234 13.20 3.73 -1.98
N GLN A 235 13.61 2.60 -2.55
CA GLN A 235 14.13 1.46 -1.79
C GLN A 235 15.44 1.81 -1.06
N SER A 236 16.33 2.60 -1.69
CA SER A 236 17.54 3.09 -1.04
C SER A 236 17.22 3.99 0.17
N ALA A 237 16.14 4.77 0.11
CA ALA A 237 15.67 5.56 1.25
C ALA A 237 15.17 4.66 2.40
N PHE A 238 14.47 3.56 2.09
CA PHE A 238 14.12 2.56 3.09
C PHE A 238 15.36 1.93 3.73
N ASP A 239 16.35 1.55 2.91
CA ASP A 239 17.57 0.86 3.40
C ASP A 239 18.45 1.76 4.28
N THR A 240 18.54 3.05 3.96
CA THR A 240 19.43 3.99 4.65
C THR A 240 18.75 4.78 5.76
N GLN A 241 17.44 4.99 5.67
CA GLN A 241 16.67 5.84 6.59
C GLN A 241 15.29 5.21 6.89
N GLN A 242 15.27 3.91 7.20
CA GLN A 242 14.04 3.10 7.36
C GLN A 242 12.94 3.82 8.14
N ASP A 243 13.22 4.27 9.37
CA ASP A 243 12.22 4.92 10.21
C ASP A 243 11.64 6.19 9.57
N LYS A 244 12.46 7.01 8.90
CA LYS A 244 12.01 8.24 8.24
C LYS A 244 11.17 7.97 7.01
N TYR A 245 11.55 6.96 6.23
CA TYR A 245 10.78 6.50 5.07
C TYR A 245 9.44 5.87 5.48
N VAL A 246 9.43 5.09 6.56
CA VAL A 246 8.19 4.55 7.14
C VAL A 246 7.30 5.68 7.67
N MET A 247 7.87 6.66 8.37
CA MET A 247 7.13 7.87 8.81
C MET A 247 6.55 8.66 7.63
N SER A 248 7.23 8.76 6.48
CA SER A 248 6.67 9.44 5.31
C SER A 248 5.44 8.70 4.77
N HIS A 249 5.48 7.37 4.70
CA HIS A 249 4.29 6.59 4.32
C HIS A 249 3.13 6.75 5.31
N TYR A 250 3.38 6.71 6.62
CA TYR A 250 2.35 7.01 7.61
C TYR A 250 1.78 8.43 7.45
N ALA A 251 2.62 9.43 7.21
CA ALA A 251 2.17 10.80 6.99
C ALA A 251 1.34 10.97 5.71
N HIS A 252 1.64 10.22 4.66
CA HIS A 252 0.84 10.18 3.44
C HIS A 252 -0.51 9.51 3.68
N ILE A 253 -0.53 8.37 4.38
CA ILE A 253 -1.77 7.69 4.76
C ILE A 253 -2.66 8.61 5.61
N ASP A 254 -2.09 9.39 6.53
CA ASP A 254 -2.82 10.42 7.30
C ASP A 254 -3.52 11.42 6.38
N GLN A 255 -2.77 12.01 5.45
CA GLN A 255 -3.23 13.14 4.63
C GLN A 255 -4.17 12.72 3.49
N ASP A 256 -3.84 11.62 2.83
CA ASP A 256 -4.53 11.18 1.61
C ASP A 256 -5.66 10.18 1.90
N LYS A 257 -5.59 9.46 3.03
CA LYS A 257 -6.61 8.47 3.41
C LYS A 257 -7.41 8.91 4.63
N LEU A 258 -6.77 9.15 5.77
CA LEU A 258 -7.49 9.44 7.02
C LEU A 258 -8.23 10.79 6.98
N VAL A 259 -7.59 11.86 6.54
CA VAL A 259 -8.23 13.19 6.49
C VAL A 259 -9.49 13.21 5.61
N PRO A 260 -9.49 12.65 4.38
CA PRO A 260 -10.71 12.50 3.60
C PRO A 260 -11.80 11.69 4.29
N VAL A 261 -11.44 10.58 4.96
CA VAL A 261 -12.37 9.75 5.74
C VAL A 261 -13.02 10.57 6.86
N LEU A 262 -12.23 11.29 7.66
CA LEU A 262 -12.73 12.11 8.76
C LEU A 262 -13.65 13.23 8.27
N ASN A 263 -13.27 13.90 7.17
CA ASN A 263 -14.07 14.97 6.58
C ASN A 263 -15.40 14.45 6.03
N ALA A 264 -15.38 13.31 5.33
CA ALA A 264 -16.57 12.69 4.77
C ALA A 264 -17.53 12.21 5.87
N LEU A 265 -17.00 11.53 6.91
CA LEU A 265 -17.79 11.06 8.05
C LEU A 265 -18.41 12.23 8.82
N LYS A 266 -17.65 13.31 9.03
CA LYS A 266 -18.17 14.55 9.62
C LYS A 266 -19.33 15.13 8.81
N GLY A 267 -19.22 15.11 7.48
CA GLY A 267 -20.25 15.60 6.56
C GLY A 267 -21.60 14.88 6.66
N ILE A 268 -21.61 13.63 7.16
CA ILE A 268 -22.83 12.85 7.42
C ILE A 268 -23.18 12.71 8.91
N GLY A 269 -22.45 13.41 9.79
CA GLY A 269 -22.76 13.57 11.21
C GLY A 269 -22.00 12.67 12.19
N PHE A 270 -20.95 11.95 11.75
CA PHE A 270 -20.13 11.11 12.63
C PHE A 270 -18.78 11.77 12.93
N THR A 271 -18.50 12.07 14.21
CA THR A 271 -17.29 12.81 14.63
C THR A 271 -16.53 12.21 15.81
N ALA A 272 -17.10 11.21 16.48
CA ALA A 272 -16.51 10.51 17.61
C ALA A 272 -16.54 9.00 17.34
N PHE A 273 -15.41 8.33 17.57
CA PHE A 273 -15.15 6.95 17.09
C PHE A 273 -14.67 6.01 18.20
N ASP A 274 -14.80 6.43 19.45
CA ASP A 274 -14.44 5.66 20.64
C ASP A 274 -15.34 4.43 20.84
N ARG A 275 -16.65 4.58 20.62
CA ARG A 275 -17.64 3.49 20.76
C ARG A 275 -18.02 2.82 19.45
N TYR A 276 -18.13 3.61 18.39
CA TYR A 276 -18.55 3.18 17.06
C TYR A 276 -17.52 3.63 16.04
N ASN A 277 -16.52 2.78 15.81
CA ASN A 277 -15.39 3.06 14.94
C ASN A 277 -15.75 2.86 13.47
N LEU A 278 -16.53 3.78 12.93
CA LEU A 278 -16.88 3.82 11.50
C LEU A 278 -15.68 4.14 10.60
N VAL A 279 -14.60 4.73 11.17
CA VAL A 279 -13.34 4.94 10.46
C VAL A 279 -12.75 3.59 10.05
N GLY A 280 -12.81 2.56 10.89
CA GLY A 280 -12.28 1.23 10.53
C GLY A 280 -12.88 0.66 9.24
N LEU A 281 -14.16 0.89 8.99
CA LEU A 281 -14.84 0.50 7.74
C LEU A 281 -14.48 1.44 6.58
N ALA A 282 -14.62 2.75 6.80
CA ALA A 282 -14.41 3.77 5.77
C ALA A 282 -12.95 3.88 5.31
N PHE A 283 -12.00 3.55 6.17
CA PHE A 283 -10.57 3.58 5.88
C PHE A 283 -10.19 2.57 4.80
N GLN A 284 -10.61 1.29 4.94
CA GLN A 284 -10.39 0.28 3.90
C GLN A 284 -11.03 0.71 2.57
N VAL A 285 -12.22 1.30 2.60
CA VAL A 285 -12.89 1.83 1.39
C VAL A 285 -12.09 2.95 0.76
N GLN A 286 -11.57 3.90 1.55
CA GLN A 286 -10.75 5.00 1.01
C GLN A 286 -9.43 4.50 0.45
N VAL A 287 -8.77 3.55 1.12
CA VAL A 287 -7.52 2.96 0.66
C VAL A 287 -7.70 2.28 -0.70
N ASN A 288 -8.77 1.51 -0.89
CA ASN A 288 -9.00 0.78 -2.13
C ASN A 288 -9.61 1.66 -3.25
N THR A 289 -10.53 2.57 -2.93
CA THR A 289 -11.32 3.28 -3.95
C THR A 289 -10.89 4.74 -4.17
N GLY A 290 -10.19 5.36 -3.22
CA GLY A 290 -9.90 6.80 -3.23
C GLY A 290 -11.15 7.70 -3.20
N SER A 291 -12.35 7.16 -3.03
CA SER A 291 -13.63 7.85 -3.31
C SER A 291 -14.56 7.94 -2.10
N ILE A 292 -14.00 8.05 -0.89
CA ILE A 292 -14.82 8.04 0.34
C ILE A 292 -15.78 9.24 0.45
N GLY A 293 -15.53 10.35 -0.26
CA GLY A 293 -16.46 11.48 -0.32
C GLY A 293 -17.87 11.11 -0.84
N SER A 294 -17.97 9.99 -1.57
CA SER A 294 -19.22 9.43 -2.10
C SER A 294 -20.20 8.99 -1.00
N ILE A 295 -19.76 8.84 0.26
CA ILE A 295 -20.65 8.49 1.38
C ILE A 295 -21.66 9.61 1.72
N SER A 296 -21.48 10.81 1.17
CA SER A 296 -22.48 11.89 1.24
C SER A 296 -23.88 11.48 0.78
N ALA A 297 -23.99 10.45 -0.07
CA ALA A 297 -25.27 9.84 -0.45
C ALA A 297 -26.07 9.30 0.75
N PHE A 298 -25.40 8.91 1.84
CA PHE A 298 -26.04 8.40 3.05
C PHE A 298 -26.94 9.44 3.73
N SER A 299 -26.66 10.74 3.61
CA SER A 299 -27.55 11.78 4.12
C SER A 299 -28.94 11.72 3.49
N SER A 300 -29.03 11.41 2.19
CA SER A 300 -30.32 11.19 1.51
C SER A 300 -30.99 9.90 1.99
N VAL A 301 -30.22 8.82 2.18
CA VAL A 301 -30.70 7.53 2.68
C VAL A 301 -31.31 7.65 4.07
N LYS A 302 -30.63 8.36 4.98
CA LYS A 302 -31.11 8.64 6.33
C LYS A 302 -32.39 9.47 6.31
N SER A 303 -32.43 10.52 5.49
CA SER A 303 -33.59 11.42 5.38
C SER A 303 -34.83 10.73 4.78
N ALA A 304 -34.64 9.74 3.91
CA ALA A 304 -35.70 8.92 3.33
C ALA A 304 -36.21 7.82 4.28
N GLY A 305 -35.69 7.73 5.51
CA GLY A 305 -36.13 6.76 6.51
C GLY A 305 -35.68 5.32 6.26
N ASN A 306 -34.71 5.08 5.36
CA ASN A 306 -34.26 3.72 5.02
C ASN A 306 -33.67 2.95 6.22
N CYS A 307 -33.22 3.65 7.26
CA CYS A 307 -32.63 3.03 8.44
C CYS A 307 -33.65 2.34 9.36
N GLY A 308 -34.94 2.68 9.26
CA GLY A 308 -35.98 2.12 10.13
C GLY A 308 -35.61 2.25 11.63
N SER A 309 -35.53 1.12 12.32
CA SER A 309 -35.16 1.04 13.75
C SER A 309 -33.66 0.90 14.02
N LEU A 310 -32.82 0.81 12.99
CA LEU A 310 -31.36 0.71 13.17
C LEU A 310 -30.80 2.03 13.68
N SER A 311 -29.80 1.96 14.57
CA SER A 311 -29.01 3.14 14.92
C SER A 311 -28.33 3.72 13.68
N ALA A 312 -28.01 5.02 13.70
CA ALA A 312 -27.41 5.68 12.55
C ALA A 312 -26.07 5.03 12.16
N GLU A 313 -25.27 4.62 13.15
CA GLU A 313 -23.97 3.98 12.98
C GLU A 313 -24.12 2.58 12.36
N THR A 314 -25.03 1.77 12.88
CA THR A 314 -25.29 0.41 12.34
C THR A 314 -25.89 0.48 10.93
N CYS A 315 -26.80 1.44 10.70
CA CYS A 315 -27.36 1.69 9.37
C CYS A 315 -26.26 2.10 8.39
N PHE A 316 -25.36 3.01 8.78
CA PHE A 316 -24.26 3.44 7.94
C PHE A 316 -23.25 2.32 7.67
N ALA A 317 -22.85 1.56 8.70
CA ALA A 317 -21.94 0.42 8.55
C ALA A 317 -22.48 -0.60 7.54
N THR A 318 -23.79 -0.88 7.62
CA THR A 318 -24.47 -1.79 6.69
C THR A 318 -24.55 -1.19 5.27
N TYR A 319 -24.95 0.08 5.17
CA TYR A 319 -25.03 0.81 3.89
C TYR A 319 -23.68 0.84 3.17
N LEU A 320 -22.62 1.28 3.85
CA LEU A 320 -21.28 1.38 3.28
C LEU A 320 -20.79 0.01 2.81
N THR A 321 -21.03 -1.04 3.59
CA THR A 321 -20.64 -2.41 3.23
C THR A 321 -21.38 -2.88 1.98
N ASP A 322 -22.70 -2.68 1.89
CA ASP A 322 -23.48 -3.05 0.71
C ASP A 322 -23.01 -2.30 -0.55
N GLN A 323 -22.75 -0.99 -0.42
CA GLN A 323 -22.26 -0.17 -1.53
C GLN A 323 -20.86 -0.56 -1.96
N TYR A 324 -19.98 -0.93 -1.02
CA TYR A 324 -18.64 -1.37 -1.32
C TYR A 324 -18.62 -2.75 -1.99
N ILE A 325 -19.46 -3.69 -1.54
CA ILE A 325 -19.66 -4.98 -2.24
C ILE A 325 -20.19 -4.74 -3.66
N ARG A 326 -21.12 -3.80 -3.85
CA ARG A 326 -21.60 -3.41 -5.19
C ARG A 326 -20.45 -2.91 -6.06
N TRP A 327 -19.54 -2.09 -5.51
CA TRP A 327 -18.38 -1.58 -6.23
C TRP A 327 -17.41 -2.71 -6.61
N LEU A 328 -17.04 -3.56 -5.65
CA LEU A 328 -16.12 -4.68 -5.86
C LEU A 328 -16.65 -5.66 -6.93
N LYS A 329 -17.93 -6.04 -6.86
CA LYS A 329 -18.49 -7.07 -7.76
C LYS A 329 -18.82 -6.60 -9.18
N SER A 330 -18.88 -5.30 -9.43
CA SER A 330 -19.36 -4.77 -10.69
C SER A 330 -18.20 -4.51 -11.65
N SER A 331 -18.27 -5.13 -12.83
CA SER A 331 -17.32 -4.91 -13.93
C SER A 331 -17.35 -3.50 -14.53
N SER A 332 -18.26 -2.65 -14.07
CA SER A 332 -18.36 -1.23 -14.46
C SER A 332 -17.94 -0.29 -13.34
N LEU A 333 -17.36 -0.82 -12.25
CA LEU A 333 -16.91 -0.07 -11.08
C LEU A 333 -15.50 -0.53 -10.69
N GLY A 334 -15.39 -1.35 -9.63
CA GLY A 334 -14.12 -1.90 -9.18
C GLY A 334 -13.67 -3.08 -10.04
N ASP A 335 -14.57 -3.98 -10.40
CA ASP A 335 -14.22 -5.23 -11.10
C ASP A 335 -13.20 -6.10 -10.34
N ASP A 336 -13.38 -6.20 -9.02
CA ASP A 336 -12.63 -7.09 -8.12
C ASP A 336 -13.59 -8.03 -7.36
N PRO A 337 -14.34 -8.89 -8.09
CA PRO A 337 -15.37 -9.74 -7.48
C PRO A 337 -14.78 -10.80 -6.56
N ASP A 338 -13.54 -11.26 -6.80
CA ASP A 338 -12.90 -12.30 -6.01
C ASP A 338 -12.53 -11.81 -4.60
N ASN A 339 -12.31 -10.51 -4.41
CA ASN A 339 -12.06 -9.90 -3.10
C ASN A 339 -13.27 -9.19 -2.49
N CYS A 340 -14.49 -9.39 -3.01
CA CYS A 340 -15.70 -8.76 -2.48
C CYS A 340 -15.94 -9.05 -0.97
N TRP A 341 -15.38 -10.14 -0.46
CA TRP A 341 -15.49 -10.59 0.92
C TRP A 341 -14.82 -9.66 1.93
N ARG A 342 -13.84 -8.85 1.52
CA ARG A 342 -13.14 -7.91 2.43
C ARG A 342 -14.07 -6.88 3.06
N ALA A 343 -15.14 -6.51 2.34
CA ALA A 343 -16.18 -5.61 2.84
C ALA A 343 -16.99 -6.29 3.96
N SER A 344 -17.40 -7.54 3.75
CA SER A 344 -18.12 -8.33 4.76
C SER A 344 -17.25 -8.63 5.98
N MET A 345 -15.96 -8.92 5.78
CA MET A 345 -14.99 -9.13 6.86
C MET A 345 -14.96 -7.93 7.82
N ALA A 346 -14.82 -6.72 7.27
CA ALA A 346 -14.76 -5.51 8.08
C ALA A 346 -16.08 -5.27 8.85
N LEU A 347 -17.23 -5.53 8.22
CA LEU A 347 -18.53 -5.43 8.89
C LEU A 347 -18.70 -6.48 9.99
N ASP A 348 -18.22 -7.70 9.80
CA ASP A 348 -18.29 -8.75 10.82
C ASP A 348 -17.38 -8.44 12.02
N ILE A 349 -16.21 -7.85 11.78
CA ILE A 349 -15.35 -7.31 12.86
C ILE A 349 -16.10 -6.22 13.62
N TYR A 350 -16.71 -5.26 12.92
CA TYR A 350 -17.50 -4.19 13.53
C TYR A 350 -18.70 -4.73 14.35
N LYS A 351 -19.37 -5.79 13.87
CA LYS A 351 -20.48 -6.43 14.62
C LYS A 351 -20.00 -7.12 15.89
N LYS A 352 -18.80 -7.72 15.88
CA LYS A 352 -18.23 -8.38 17.07
C LYS A 352 -17.64 -7.38 18.06
N ASP A 353 -17.00 -6.34 17.55
CA ASP A 353 -16.40 -5.25 18.32
C ASP A 353 -16.64 -3.93 17.57
N PRO A 354 -17.66 -3.14 17.94
CA PRO A 354 -17.98 -1.88 17.28
C PRO A 354 -16.90 -0.81 17.50
N THR A 355 -16.00 -0.99 18.47
CA THR A 355 -14.84 -0.12 18.64
C THR A 355 -13.73 -0.45 17.64
N MET A 356 -13.77 -1.65 17.03
CA MET A 356 -12.71 -2.21 16.19
C MET A 356 -11.33 -1.98 16.82
N GLY A 357 -11.24 -2.29 18.12
CA GLY A 357 -10.11 -1.95 19.00
C GLY A 357 -9.20 -3.12 19.32
N SER A 358 -9.49 -4.32 18.78
CA SER A 358 -8.80 -5.55 19.12
C SER A 358 -8.32 -6.32 17.89
N VAL A 359 -7.00 -6.39 17.71
CA VAL A 359 -6.39 -7.25 16.68
C VAL A 359 -6.72 -8.74 16.90
N SER A 360 -6.98 -9.15 18.14
CA SER A 360 -7.42 -10.52 18.44
C SER A 360 -8.78 -10.82 17.82
N VAL A 361 -9.73 -9.88 17.87
CA VAL A 361 -11.05 -10.04 17.22
C VAL A 361 -10.89 -10.09 15.69
N VAL A 362 -10.03 -9.24 15.12
CA VAL A 362 -9.69 -9.26 13.69
C VAL A 362 -9.22 -10.66 13.27
N ASN A 363 -8.22 -11.20 13.96
CA ASN A 363 -7.67 -12.53 13.67
C ASN A 363 -8.73 -13.64 13.85
N GLN A 364 -9.57 -13.56 14.88
CA GLN A 364 -10.63 -14.55 15.11
C GLN A 364 -11.67 -14.55 13.99
N VAL A 365 -12.09 -13.38 13.51
CA VAL A 365 -13.06 -13.27 12.41
C VAL A 365 -12.46 -13.80 11.11
N ILE A 366 -11.22 -13.40 10.79
CA ILE A 366 -10.52 -13.87 9.59
C ILE A 366 -10.38 -15.38 9.60
N ASN A 367 -9.83 -15.96 10.67
CA ASN A 367 -9.60 -17.41 10.72
C ASN A 367 -10.90 -18.23 10.70
N ALA A 368 -12.00 -17.69 11.24
CA ALA A 368 -13.28 -18.39 11.29
C ALA A 368 -14.08 -18.29 9.98
N SER A 369 -13.99 -17.18 9.25
CA SER A 369 -14.94 -16.86 8.18
C SER A 369 -14.31 -16.41 6.87
N TYR A 370 -13.03 -16.02 6.90
CA TYR A 370 -12.29 -15.54 5.73
C TYR A 370 -10.90 -16.18 5.56
N PRO A 371 -10.70 -17.50 5.81
CA PRO A 371 -9.40 -18.12 5.66
C PRO A 371 -8.94 -18.15 4.20
N GLY A 372 -7.62 -18.07 4.00
CA GLY A 372 -7.01 -18.17 2.67
C GLY A 372 -7.40 -17.04 1.72
N ASN A 373 -7.61 -15.81 2.24
CA ASN A 373 -7.98 -14.63 1.45
C ASN A 373 -9.23 -14.87 0.59
N SER A 374 -10.23 -15.54 1.16
CA SER A 374 -11.46 -15.86 0.46
C SER A 374 -12.64 -15.87 1.43
N GLY A 375 -13.84 -15.63 0.92
CA GLY A 375 -15.06 -15.69 1.71
C GLY A 375 -16.29 -15.33 0.89
N LYS A 376 -17.46 -15.41 1.52
CA LYS A 376 -18.71 -14.91 0.91
C LYS A 376 -18.83 -13.41 1.17
N CYS A 377 -19.52 -12.72 0.26
CA CYS A 377 -19.85 -11.31 0.41
C CYS A 377 -21.38 -11.06 0.33
N PRO A 378 -22.17 -11.57 1.30
CA PRO A 378 -23.60 -11.31 1.33
C PRO A 378 -23.86 -9.81 1.58
N THR A 379 -24.82 -9.25 0.85
CA THR A 379 -25.38 -7.93 1.16
C THR A 379 -26.56 -8.06 2.12
N SER A 380 -26.96 -6.95 2.75
CA SER A 380 -28.04 -6.95 3.75
C SER A 380 -29.44 -7.21 3.18
N GLY A 381 -29.64 -6.99 1.89
CA GLY A 381 -30.96 -7.00 1.26
C GLY A 381 -31.81 -5.75 1.52
N ILE A 382 -31.30 -4.76 2.27
CA ILE A 382 -31.99 -3.49 2.51
C ILE A 382 -32.11 -2.70 1.20
N LYS A 383 -33.30 -2.17 0.94
CA LYS A 383 -33.55 -1.27 -0.19
C LYS A 383 -33.05 0.13 0.14
N TRP A 384 -31.91 0.50 -0.42
CA TRP A 384 -31.34 1.85 -0.30
C TRP A 384 -31.93 2.80 -1.35
N SER A 385 -32.47 3.94 -0.91
CA SER A 385 -33.05 4.94 -1.82
C SER A 385 -32.03 5.65 -2.71
N LYS A 386 -30.76 5.67 -2.30
CA LYS A 386 -29.65 6.28 -3.04
C LYS A 386 -28.38 5.48 -2.89
N ASN A 387 -27.82 5.05 -4.02
CA ASN A 387 -26.50 4.42 -4.08
C ASN A 387 -25.38 5.47 -4.03
N MET A 388 -24.17 5.03 -3.68
CA MET A 388 -22.96 5.83 -3.82
C MET A 388 -22.59 5.97 -5.30
N SER A 389 -22.18 7.18 -5.69
CA SER A 389 -21.66 7.51 -7.02
C SER A 389 -20.14 7.56 -6.95
N TRP A 390 -19.50 6.46 -7.32
CA TRP A 390 -18.05 6.30 -7.30
C TRP A 390 -17.38 7.09 -8.43
N GLN A 391 -16.19 7.65 -8.17
CA GLN A 391 -15.42 8.45 -9.12
C GLN A 391 -14.48 7.64 -9.99
#